data_AF-A0A838HGV4-F1
#
_entry.id   AF-A0A838HGV4-F1
#
_cell.length_a   1.000
_cell.length_b   1.000
_cell.length_c   1.000
_cell.angle_alpha   90.00
_cell.angle_beta   90.00
_cell.angle_gamma   90.00
#
_symmetry.space_group_name_H-M   'P 1'
#
loop_
_entity.id
_entity.type
_entity.pdbx_description
1 polymer ?
#
loop_
_entity_poly.entity_id
_entity_poly.type
_entity_poly.pdbx_seq_one_letter_code
_entity_poly.pdbx_strand_id
1 'polypeptide(L)'
;MPLTRNNSRLSQRQIDLTTAVCQERLLATHVRHVLALVDLVSDQLPFDSAVDIYVRVLRLNPEQARNVASRALAALGQRGVVPAREGVAPIAESDDELPDGSADEGLRGRSEQTFARFRRRIRGRVQEDLRHRINLAAARAE
;
A
#
# COMPACT_ATOMS: atom_id res chain seq x y z
N MET A 1 -32.60 -35.02 -17.66
CA MET A 1 -32.17 -34.54 -16.32
C MET A 1 -31.07 -33.46 -16.46
N PRO A 2 -31.42 -32.17 -16.69
CA PRO A 2 -30.45 -31.07 -16.90
C PRO A 2 -30.18 -30.18 -15.66
N LEU A 3 -30.81 -30.44 -14.51
CA LEU A 3 -30.84 -29.53 -13.35
C LEU A 3 -29.49 -29.36 -12.63
N THR A 4 -28.61 -30.36 -12.66
CA THR A 4 -27.32 -30.34 -11.95
C THR A 4 -26.30 -29.36 -12.56
N ARG A 5 -26.32 -29.16 -13.88
CA ARG A 5 -25.36 -28.29 -14.58
C ARG A 5 -25.68 -26.79 -14.41
N ASN A 6 -26.94 -26.45 -14.14
CA ASN A 6 -27.34 -25.07 -13.87
C ASN A 6 -26.94 -24.65 -12.45
N ASN A 7 -27.10 -25.53 -11.46
CA ASN A 7 -26.71 -25.28 -10.08
C ASN A 7 -25.20 -25.08 -9.94
N SER A 8 -24.36 -25.87 -10.64
CA SER A 8 -22.90 -25.68 -10.61
C SER A 8 -22.45 -24.34 -11.19
N ARG A 9 -23.12 -23.83 -12.23
CA ARG A 9 -22.84 -22.50 -12.80
C ARG A 9 -23.24 -21.36 -11.88
N LEU A 10 -24.38 -21.48 -11.18
CA LEU A 10 -24.80 -20.48 -10.20
C LEU A 10 -23.85 -20.46 -9.00
N SER A 11 -23.44 -21.62 -8.48
CA SER A 11 -22.43 -21.70 -7.42
C SER A 11 -21.10 -21.12 -7.84
N GLN A 12 -20.63 -21.39 -9.07
CA GLN A 12 -19.39 -20.80 -9.59
C GLN A 12 -19.48 -19.27 -9.65
N ARG A 13 -20.58 -18.74 -10.21
CA ARG A 13 -20.80 -17.28 -10.26
C ARG A 13 -20.83 -16.64 -8.88
N GLN A 14 -21.39 -17.32 -7.88
CA GLN A 14 -21.40 -16.83 -6.51
C GLN A 14 -19.99 -16.81 -5.91
N ILE A 15 -19.17 -17.84 -6.16
CA ILE A 15 -17.76 -17.87 -5.75
C ILE A 15 -16.99 -16.72 -6.44
N ASP A 16 -17.17 -16.54 -7.75
CA ASP A 16 -16.49 -15.48 -8.50
C ASP A 16 -16.88 -14.08 -7.95
N LEU A 17 -18.17 -13.87 -7.69
CA LEU A 17 -18.67 -12.62 -7.10
C LEU A 17 -18.09 -12.38 -5.70
N THR A 18 -18.15 -13.37 -4.82
CA THR A 18 -17.60 -13.23 -3.46
C THR A 18 -16.10 -12.99 -3.48
N THR A 19 -15.37 -13.66 -4.38
CA THR A 19 -13.94 -13.46 -4.61
C THR A 19 -13.66 -12.02 -5.04
N ALA A 20 -14.41 -11.49 -6.02
CA ALA A 20 -14.26 -10.12 -6.48
C ALA A 20 -14.54 -9.10 -5.36
N VAL A 21 -15.60 -9.31 -4.57
CA VAL A 21 -15.93 -8.45 -3.42
C VAL A 21 -14.82 -8.49 -2.36
N CYS A 22 -14.27 -9.66 -2.07
CA CYS A 22 -13.16 -9.82 -1.13
C CYS A 22 -11.89 -9.11 -1.63
N GLN A 23 -11.55 -9.26 -2.91
CA GLN A 23 -10.41 -8.59 -3.53
C GLN A 23 -10.53 -7.08 -3.45
N GLU A 24 -11.69 -6.52 -3.79
CA GLU A 24 -11.93 -5.07 -3.73
C GLU A 24 -11.84 -4.54 -2.29
N ARG A 25 -12.43 -5.25 -1.32
CA ARG A 25 -12.34 -4.89 0.11
C ARG A 25 -10.91 -4.96 0.65
N LEU A 26 -10.15 -5.98 0.24
CA LEU A 26 -8.75 -6.13 0.60
C LEU A 26 -7.93 -4.96 0.04
N LEU A 27 -8.12 -4.62 -1.22
CA LEU A 27 -7.44 -3.50 -1.88
C LEU A 27 -7.79 -2.16 -1.21
N ALA A 28 -9.07 -1.90 -0.92
CA ALA A 28 -9.49 -0.71 -0.19
C ALA A 28 -8.83 -0.60 1.20
N THR A 29 -8.65 -1.74 1.88
CA THR A 29 -7.95 -1.80 3.17
C THR A 29 -6.47 -1.44 3.02
N HIS A 30 -5.79 -1.96 1.99
CA HIS A 30 -4.41 -1.58 1.71
C HIS A 30 -4.26 -0.09 1.43
N VAL A 31 -5.15 0.48 0.61
CA VAL A 31 -5.15 1.93 0.30
C VAL A 31 -5.34 2.76 1.57
N ARG A 32 -6.28 2.38 2.44
CA ARG A 32 -6.47 3.07 3.72
C ARG A 32 -5.21 3.01 4.60
N HIS A 33 -4.57 1.85 4.68
CA HIS A 33 -3.37 1.66 5.50
C HIS A 33 -2.14 2.39 4.94
N VAL A 34 -1.95 2.39 3.63
CA VAL A 34 -0.81 3.11 3.02
C VAL A 34 -0.97 4.61 3.17
N LEU A 35 -2.19 5.15 3.03
CA LEU A 35 -2.45 6.58 3.26
C LEU A 35 -2.19 6.95 4.73
N ALA A 36 -2.64 6.13 5.69
CA ALA A 36 -2.33 6.35 7.09
C ALA A 36 -0.82 6.28 7.38
N LEU A 37 -0.08 5.39 6.70
CA LEU A 37 1.37 5.35 6.79
C LEU A 37 2.01 6.62 6.21
N VAL A 38 1.58 7.04 5.02
CA VAL A 38 2.07 8.28 4.36
C VAL A 38 1.84 9.48 5.26
N ASP A 39 0.63 9.63 5.81
CA ASP A 39 0.29 10.72 6.73
C ASP A 39 1.16 10.67 8.01
N LEU A 40 1.56 9.49 8.48
CA LEU A 40 2.42 9.32 9.66
C LEU A 40 3.90 9.66 9.39
N VAL A 41 4.37 9.51 8.14
CA VAL A 41 5.80 9.65 7.78
C VAL A 41 6.09 10.81 6.83
N SER A 42 5.08 11.61 6.47
CA SER A 42 5.16 12.67 5.45
C SER A 42 6.31 13.65 5.67
N ASP A 43 6.60 14.00 6.93
CA ASP A 43 7.64 14.97 7.27
C ASP A 43 9.06 14.42 7.12
N GLN A 44 9.20 13.10 6.98
CA GLN A 44 10.48 12.39 7.02
C GLN A 44 10.78 11.64 5.72
N LEU A 45 9.76 11.25 4.97
CA LEU A 45 9.88 10.41 3.80
C LEU A 45 8.93 10.88 2.68
N PRO A 46 9.39 10.90 1.43
CA PRO A 46 8.52 11.16 0.29
C PRO A 46 7.52 10.00 0.11
N PHE A 47 6.40 10.31 -0.53
CA PHE A 47 5.30 9.37 -0.80
C PHE A 47 5.80 8.04 -1.40
N ASP A 48 6.58 8.08 -2.47
CA ASP A 48 7.04 6.87 -3.18
C ASP A 48 7.87 5.96 -2.27
N SER A 49 8.69 6.54 -1.39
CA SER A 49 9.47 5.76 -0.42
C SER A 49 8.59 5.10 0.64
N ALA A 50 7.53 5.79 1.10
CA ALA A 50 6.58 5.22 2.05
C ALA A 50 5.78 4.06 1.42
N VAL A 51 5.36 4.20 0.16
CA VAL A 51 4.66 3.15 -0.58
C VAL A 51 5.58 1.95 -0.83
N ASP A 52 6.83 2.16 -1.25
CA ASP A 52 7.78 1.06 -1.46
C ASP A 52 8.02 0.26 -0.17
N ILE A 53 8.24 0.97 0.94
CA ILE A 53 8.38 0.32 2.26
C ILE A 53 7.13 -0.51 2.60
N TYR A 54 5.94 0.02 2.36
CA TYR A 54 4.67 -0.67 2.60
C TYR A 54 4.56 -1.97 1.78
N VAL A 55 4.83 -1.89 0.48
CA VAL A 55 4.81 -3.02 -0.45
C VAL A 55 5.78 -4.11 -0.02
N ARG A 56 7.00 -3.74 0.38
CA ARG A 56 8.04 -4.68 0.83
C ARG A 56 7.67 -5.35 2.15
N VAL A 57 7.16 -4.59 3.12
CA VAL A 57 6.78 -5.13 4.44
C VAL A 57 5.65 -6.14 4.31
N LEU A 58 4.63 -5.82 3.51
CA LEU A 58 3.47 -6.69 3.32
C LEU A 58 3.63 -7.70 2.18
N ARG A 59 4.78 -7.70 1.50
CA ARG A 59 5.11 -8.60 0.39
C ARG A 59 4.02 -8.62 -0.69
N LEU A 60 3.54 -7.44 -1.06
CA LEU A 60 2.54 -7.33 -2.12
C LEU A 60 3.16 -7.76 -3.45
N ASN A 61 2.38 -8.47 -4.26
CA ASN A 61 2.81 -8.80 -5.61
C ASN A 61 2.85 -7.52 -6.50
N PRO A 62 3.51 -7.56 -7.67
CA PRO A 62 3.65 -6.37 -8.53
C PRO A 62 2.32 -5.73 -8.96
N GLU A 63 1.29 -6.53 -9.18
CA GLU A 63 -0.05 -6.06 -9.56
C GLU A 63 -0.73 -5.31 -8.40
N GLN A 64 -0.71 -5.91 -7.21
CA GLN A 64 -1.23 -5.32 -5.98
C GLN A 64 -0.50 -4.02 -5.64
N ALA A 65 0.83 -4.01 -5.75
CA ALA A 65 1.65 -2.82 -5.53
C ALA A 65 1.22 -1.66 -6.43
N ARG A 66 1.08 -1.91 -7.74
CA ARG A 66 0.61 -0.92 -8.72
C ARG A 66 -0.80 -0.41 -8.39
N ASN A 67 -1.72 -1.32 -8.06
CA ASN A 67 -3.10 -0.96 -7.71
C ASN A 67 -3.21 -0.14 -6.42
N VAL A 68 -2.40 -0.45 -5.41
CA VAL A 68 -2.36 0.31 -4.15
C VAL A 68 -1.77 1.69 -4.38
N ALA A 69 -0.65 1.80 -5.09
CA ALA A 69 0.02 3.06 -5.36
C ALA A 69 -0.87 4.02 -6.18
N SER A 70 -1.46 3.53 -7.27
CA SER A 70 -2.33 4.33 -8.15
C SER A 70 -3.58 4.83 -7.42
N ARG A 71 -4.24 3.98 -6.63
CA ARG A 71 -5.42 4.37 -5.84
C ARG A 71 -5.07 5.30 -4.69
N ALA A 72 -3.90 5.14 -4.06
CA ALA A 72 -3.43 6.06 -3.04
C ALA A 72 -3.17 7.46 -3.62
N LEU A 73 -2.50 7.54 -4.78
CA LEU A 73 -2.32 8.81 -5.51
C LEU A 73 -3.65 9.44 -5.90
N ALA A 74 -4.59 8.66 -6.44
CA ALA A 74 -5.92 9.16 -6.79
C ALA A 74 -6.66 9.72 -5.57
N ALA A 75 -6.58 9.03 -4.43
CA ALA A 75 -7.19 9.49 -3.18
C ALA A 75 -6.53 10.78 -2.65
N LEU A 76 -5.20 10.93 -2.77
CA LEU A 76 -4.51 12.18 -2.43
C LEU A 76 -4.91 13.33 -3.37
N GLY A 77 -5.04 13.06 -4.67
CA GLY A 77 -5.52 14.04 -5.64
C GLY A 77 -6.93 14.55 -5.31
N GLN A 78 -7.83 13.66 -4.90
CA GLN A 78 -9.18 14.02 -4.45
C GLN A 78 -9.20 14.83 -3.15
N ARG A 79 -8.21 14.66 -2.26
CA ARG A 79 -8.06 15.48 -1.05
C ARG A 79 -7.57 16.90 -1.37
N GLY A 80 -6.86 17.09 -2.48
CA GLY A 80 -6.20 18.35 -2.86
C GLY A 80 -6.90 19.18 -3.94
N VAL A 81 -7.88 18.64 -4.68
CA VAL A 81 -8.55 19.32 -5.83
C VAL A 81 -10.02 18.89 -5.86
N VAL A 82 -11.01 19.79 -5.96
CA VAL A 82 -11.78 20.16 -7.20
C VAL A 82 -12.84 21.22 -6.78
N PRO A 83 -13.07 22.34 -7.53
CA PRO A 83 -13.38 22.37 -8.97
C PRO A 83 -12.41 23.24 -9.81
N ALA A 84 -12.20 23.03 -11.11
CA ALA A 84 -13.19 22.79 -12.16
C ALA A 84 -12.67 21.95 -13.34
N ARG A 85 -13.63 21.47 -14.13
CA ARG A 85 -13.44 21.07 -15.52
C ARG A 85 -12.84 22.25 -16.30
N GLU A 86 -11.58 22.19 -16.69
CA GLU A 86 -11.05 22.92 -17.83
C GLU A 86 -9.73 22.24 -18.24
N GLY A 87 -9.68 21.66 -19.45
CA GLY A 87 -8.43 21.25 -20.09
C GLY A 87 -7.78 19.95 -19.62
N VAL A 88 -8.41 18.79 -19.84
CA VAL A 88 -7.59 17.60 -20.14
C VAL A 88 -7.02 17.81 -21.53
N ALA A 89 -5.79 18.31 -21.61
CA ALA A 89 -5.00 18.19 -22.84
C ALA A 89 -4.75 16.69 -23.07
N PRO A 90 -4.92 16.19 -24.31
CA PRO A 90 -4.69 14.79 -24.61
C PRO A 90 -3.25 14.43 -24.28
N ILE A 91 -3.08 13.31 -23.59
CA ILE A 91 -1.78 12.68 -23.36
C ILE A 91 -1.25 12.36 -24.76
N ALA A 92 -0.23 13.09 -25.21
CA ALA A 92 0.49 12.73 -26.42
C ALA A 92 1.11 11.36 -26.17
N GLU A 93 0.67 10.36 -26.93
CA GLU A 93 1.33 9.06 -27.06
C GLU A 93 2.77 9.33 -27.49
N SER A 94 3.68 9.27 -26.52
CA SER A 94 5.11 9.18 -26.80
C SER A 94 5.41 7.69 -26.81
N ASP A 95 5.29 7.10 -28.01
CA ASP A 95 6.08 5.93 -28.37
C ASP A 95 7.54 6.36 -28.26
N ASP A 96 8.25 5.94 -27.21
CA ASP A 96 9.69 5.74 -27.24
C ASP A 96 10.17 4.91 -26.02
N GLU A 97 10.76 3.77 -26.37
CA GLU A 97 11.73 2.93 -25.65
C GLU A 97 11.47 2.52 -24.19
N LEU A 98 11.19 1.21 -24.02
CA LEU A 98 11.25 0.46 -22.77
C LEU A 98 12.59 0.73 -22.03
N PRO A 99 12.58 1.23 -20.78
CA PRO A 99 13.80 1.33 -20.00
C PRO A 99 14.26 -0.06 -19.55
N ASP A 100 15.50 -0.36 -19.92
CA ASP A 100 16.30 -1.50 -19.48
C ASP A 100 16.30 -1.65 -17.94
N GLY A 101 16.35 -2.90 -17.47
CA GLY A 101 16.04 -3.36 -16.10
C GLY A 101 16.98 -2.90 -14.98
N SER A 102 17.78 -1.85 -15.18
CA SER A 102 18.76 -1.31 -14.22
C SER A 102 18.17 -0.25 -13.26
N ALA A 103 17.00 0.33 -13.58
CA ALA A 103 16.33 1.28 -12.68
C ALA A 103 15.80 0.63 -11.39
N ASP A 104 15.45 -0.65 -11.44
CA ASP A 104 14.92 -1.40 -10.28
C ASP A 104 16.00 -1.62 -9.21
N GLU A 105 17.27 -1.79 -9.59
CA GLU A 105 18.38 -2.01 -8.64
C GLU A 105 18.73 -0.74 -7.84
N GLY A 106 18.75 0.43 -8.49
CA GLY A 106 19.04 1.71 -7.84
C GLY A 106 17.96 2.13 -6.82
N LEU A 107 16.68 1.91 -7.15
CA LEU A 107 15.58 2.15 -6.23
C LEU A 107 15.61 1.18 -5.04
N ARG A 108 15.90 -0.12 -5.28
CA ARG A 108 16.02 -1.13 -4.21
C ARG A 108 17.11 -0.79 -3.19
N GLY A 109 18.29 -0.37 -3.65
CA GLY A 109 19.40 0.00 -2.76
C GLY A 109 19.10 1.24 -1.92
N ARG A 110 18.45 2.26 -2.52
CA ARG A 110 17.96 3.45 -1.79
C ARG A 110 16.92 3.07 -0.75
N SER A 111 15.98 2.19 -1.11
CA SER A 111 14.89 1.84 -0.21
C SER A 111 15.29 0.88 0.90
N GLU A 112 16.34 0.07 0.72
CA GLU A 112 16.94 -0.70 1.82
C GLU A 112 17.53 0.21 2.90
N GLN A 113 18.19 1.30 2.49
CA GLN A 113 18.74 2.26 3.43
C GLN A 113 17.64 3.01 4.20
N THR A 114 16.54 3.36 3.53
CA THR A 114 15.38 4.01 4.19
C THR A 114 14.62 3.03 5.08
N PHE A 115 14.46 1.78 4.66
CA PHE A 115 13.86 0.71 5.46
C PHE A 115 14.67 0.42 6.74
N ALA A 116 16.00 0.38 6.65
CA ALA A 116 16.88 0.23 7.81
C ALA A 116 16.72 1.39 8.80
N ARG A 117 16.62 2.63 8.32
CA ARG A 117 16.35 3.81 9.15
C ARG A 117 14.97 3.74 9.83
N PHE A 118 13.94 3.34 9.09
CA PHE A 118 12.59 3.14 9.62
C PHE A 118 12.54 2.05 10.70
N ARG A 119 13.14 0.87 10.45
CA ARG A 119 13.23 -0.22 11.45
C ARG A 119 13.96 0.21 12.71
N ARG A 120 15.06 0.97 12.59
CA ARG A 120 15.81 1.49 13.75
C ARG A 120 14.93 2.38 14.63
N ARG A 121 14.06 3.20 14.02
CA ARG A 121 13.20 4.15 14.73
C ARG A 121 11.95 3.52 15.33
N ILE A 122 11.31 2.57 14.65
CA ILE A 122 10.24 1.75 15.25
C ILE A 122 10.77 0.98 16.45
N ARG A 123 11.96 0.37 16.32
CA ARG A 123 12.58 -0.34 17.44
C ARG A 123 12.79 0.58 18.65
N GLY A 124 13.18 1.84 18.42
CA GLY A 124 13.29 2.84 19.48
C GLY A 124 11.97 3.12 20.20
N ARG A 125 10.87 3.32 19.47
CA ARG A 125 9.53 3.55 20.07
C ARG A 125 9.02 2.33 20.85
N VAL A 126 9.22 1.13 20.30
CA VAL A 126 8.86 -0.13 20.98
C VAL A 126 9.69 -0.33 22.25
N GLN A 127 10.97 0.07 22.23
CA GLN A 127 11.82 -0.01 23.40
C GLN A 127 11.38 0.95 24.52
N GLU A 128 10.88 2.14 24.16
CA GLU A 128 10.34 3.10 25.12
C GLU A 128 9.05 2.58 25.78
N ASP A 129 8.12 2.03 24.99
CA ASP A 129 6.89 1.42 25.52
C ASP A 129 7.20 0.19 26.41
N LEU A 130 8.19 -0.63 26.01
CA LEU A 130 8.65 -1.76 26.81
C LEU A 130 9.28 -1.30 28.12
N ARG A 131 10.13 -0.26 28.10
CA ARG A 131 10.72 0.34 29.31
C ARG A 131 9.66 0.87 30.23
N HIS A 132 8.67 1.58 29.69
CA HIS A 132 7.56 2.10 30.46
C HIS A 132 6.79 0.97 31.16
N ARG A 133 6.50 -0.13 30.45
CA ARG A 133 5.83 -1.32 31.02
C ARG A 133 6.66 -2.02 32.09
N ILE A 134 7.97 -2.15 31.91
CA ILE A 134 8.87 -2.73 32.91
C ILE A 134 8.90 -1.87 34.17
N ASN A 135 9.01 -0.55 34.03
CA ASN A 135 9.00 0.38 35.18
C ASN A 135 7.66 0.32 35.93
N LEU A 136 6.54 0.22 35.21
CA LEU A 136 5.21 0.06 35.81
C LEU A 136 5.04 -1.28 36.54
N ALA A 137 5.66 -2.35 36.04
CA ALA A 137 5.67 -3.65 36.69
C ALA A 137 6.58 -3.67 37.93
N ALA A 138 7.75 -3.04 37.85
CA ALA A 138 8.68 -2.89 38.96
C ALA A 138 8.06 -2.06 40.11
N ALA A 139 7.40 -0.93 39.79
CA ALA A 139 6.74 -0.08 40.76
C ALA A 139 5.49 -0.71 41.44
N ARG A 140 5.00 -1.85 40.94
CA ARG A 140 3.92 -2.64 41.58
C ARG A 140 4.45 -3.78 42.45
N ALA A 141 5.74 -4.11 42.34
CA ALA A 141 6.37 -5.22 43.04
C ALA A 141 7.10 -4.77 44.32
N GLU A 142 7.24 -3.46 44.53
CA GLU A 142 7.65 -2.80 45.79
C GLU A 142 6.41 -2.37 46.59
#